data_AF-A0A4U9XRU4-F1
#
_entry.id   AF-A0A4U9XRU4-F1
#
_cell.length_a   1.000
_cell.length_b   1.000
_cell.length_c   1.000
_cell.angle_alpha   90.00
_cell.angle_beta   90.00
_cell.angle_gamma   90.00
#
_symmetry.space_group_name_H-M   'P 1'
#
loop_
_entity.id
_entity.type
_entity.pdbx_description
1 polymer ?
#
loop_
_entity_poly.entity_id
_entity_poly.type
_entity_poly.pdbx_seq_one_letter_code
_entity_poly.pdbx_strand_id
1 'polypeptide(L)'
;MNNEKRRQAVTTALQRRIRTFSRIEKAFYSAMIVTAITMAVSIIYLQSRRLQLQQDISNLNSQISDKRTDLNNAKQEVNELSRRDRIVDIAKKAGLSNRNDNIKKVE
;
A
#
# COMPACT_ATOMS: atom_id res chain seq x y z
N MET A 1 -58.61 29.35 -42.88
CA MET A 1 -57.94 29.20 -41.57
C MET A 1 -56.80 28.19 -41.71
N ASN A 2 -55.55 28.56 -42.09
CA ASN A 2 -54.51 27.50 -42.08
C ASN A 2 -53.01 27.89 -42.02
N ASN A 3 -52.53 29.02 -42.55
CA ASN A 3 -51.07 29.18 -42.68
C ASN A 3 -50.38 29.90 -41.51
N GLU A 4 -51.03 30.89 -40.88
CA GLU A 4 -50.42 31.62 -39.76
C GLU A 4 -50.39 30.82 -38.46
N LYS A 5 -51.45 30.09 -38.14
CA LYS A 5 -51.48 29.18 -36.98
C LYS A 5 -50.43 28.06 -37.09
N ARG A 6 -50.18 27.55 -38.30
CA ARG A 6 -49.12 26.54 -38.54
C ARG A 6 -47.73 27.14 -38.35
N ARG A 7 -47.49 28.36 -38.86
CA ARG A 7 -46.21 29.06 -38.64
C ARG A 7 -45.96 29.37 -37.17
N GLN A 8 -46.97 29.84 -36.44
CA GLN A 8 -46.87 30.10 -35.00
C GLN A 8 -46.63 28.82 -34.18
N ALA A 9 -47.28 27.72 -34.53
CA ALA A 9 -47.05 26.43 -33.86
C ALA A 9 -45.61 25.92 -34.08
N VAL A 10 -45.08 26.08 -35.29
CA VAL A 10 -43.71 25.68 -35.63
C VAL A 10 -42.66 26.57 -34.94
N THR A 11 -42.84 27.90 -34.91
CA THR A 11 -41.92 28.80 -34.22
C THR A 11 -41.90 28.57 -32.71
N THR A 12 -43.07 28.33 -32.11
CA THR A 12 -43.17 28.05 -30.66
C THR A 12 -42.52 26.71 -30.30
N ALA A 13 -42.68 25.68 -31.14
CA ALA A 13 -42.02 24.39 -30.96
C ALA A 13 -40.49 24.51 -31.07
N LEU A 14 -40.00 25.28 -32.04
CA LEU A 14 -38.56 25.54 -32.23
C LEU A 14 -37.97 26.29 -31.03
N GLN A 15 -38.66 27.34 -30.56
CA GLN A 15 -38.21 28.18 -29.46
C GLN A 15 -38.18 27.41 -28.13
N ARG A 16 -39.15 26.50 -27.89
CA ARG A 16 -39.11 25.59 -26.74
C ARG A 16 -37.90 24.65 -26.81
N ARG A 17 -37.62 24.07 -27.98
CA ARG A 17 -36.51 23.13 -28.16
C ARG A 17 -35.15 23.81 -27.95
N ILE A 18 -34.95 25.00 -28.52
CA ILE A 18 -33.74 25.82 -28.32
C ILE A 18 -33.58 26.21 -26.84
N ARG A 19 -34.69 26.57 -26.16
CA ARG A 19 -34.66 26.91 -24.73
C ARG A 19 -34.34 25.71 -23.83
N THR A 20 -34.79 24.50 -24.19
CA THR A 20 -34.41 23.28 -23.47
C THR A 20 -32.94 22.91 -23.69
N PHE A 21 -32.41 23.08 -24.91
CA PHE A 21 -30.99 22.88 -25.20
C PHE A 21 -30.11 23.83 -24.37
N SER A 22 -30.47 25.11 -24.27
CA SER A 22 -29.72 26.10 -23.46
C SER A 22 -29.71 25.79 -21.95
N ARG A 23 -30.77 25.16 -21.42
CA ARG A 23 -30.81 24.74 -20.00
C ARG A 23 -29.90 23.55 -19.74
N ILE A 24 -29.87 22.58 -20.65
CA ILE A 24 -28.99 21.40 -20.58
C ILE A 24 -27.53 21.83 -20.70
N GLU A 25 -27.23 22.77 -21.60
CA GLU A 25 -25.88 23.31 -21.81
C GLU A 25 -25.32 23.97 -20.54
N LYS A 26 -26.11 24.82 -19.86
CA LYS A 26 -25.72 25.40 -18.57
C LYS A 26 -25.51 24.35 -17.48
N ALA A 27 -26.36 23.33 -17.44
CA ALA A 27 -26.20 22.22 -16.50
C ALA A 27 -24.92 21.42 -16.78
N PHE A 28 -24.59 21.19 -18.06
CA PHE A 28 -23.39 20.46 -18.46
C PHE A 28 -22.11 21.20 -18.05
N TYR A 29 -22.04 22.51 -18.28
CA TYR A 29 -20.91 23.32 -17.81
C TYR A 29 -20.79 23.36 -16.29
N SER A 30 -21.92 23.44 -15.57
CA SER A 30 -21.90 23.39 -14.11
C SER A 30 -21.41 22.04 -13.59
N ALA A 31 -21.85 20.93 -14.19
CA ALA A 31 -21.43 19.58 -13.83
C ALA A 31 -19.94 19.36 -14.12
N MET A 32 -19.42 19.93 -15.22
CA MET A 32 -18.01 19.87 -15.56
C MET A 32 -17.14 20.55 -14.49
N ILE A 33 -17.54 21.73 -14.02
CA ILE A 33 -16.82 22.47 -12.96
C ILE A 33 -16.85 21.68 -11.64
N VAL A 34 -18.02 21.17 -11.25
CA VAL A 34 -18.18 20.38 -10.01
C VAL A 34 -17.33 19.10 -10.07
N THR A 35 -17.31 18.43 -11.23
CA THR A 35 -16.50 17.21 -11.42
C THR A 35 -15.01 17.53 -11.33
N ALA A 36 -14.56 18.64 -11.92
CA ALA A 36 -13.16 19.08 -11.85
C ALA A 36 -12.72 19.35 -10.40
N ILE A 37 -13.55 20.06 -9.61
CA ILE A 37 -13.29 20.31 -8.19
C ILE A 37 -13.21 18.99 -7.41
N THR A 38 -14.17 18.08 -7.64
CA THR A 38 -14.22 16.77 -6.97
C THR A 38 -12.97 15.93 -7.27
N MET A 39 -12.51 15.94 -8.53
CA MET A 39 -11.27 15.27 -8.92
C MET A 39 -10.05 15.90 -8.25
N ALA A 40 -9.95 17.23 -8.20
CA ALA A 40 -8.83 17.91 -7.54
C ALA A 40 -8.70 17.51 -6.06
N VAL A 41 -9.81 17.52 -5.31
CA VAL A 41 -9.83 17.10 -3.91
C VAL A 41 -9.44 15.62 -3.76
N SER A 42 -9.97 14.75 -4.64
CA SER A 42 -9.65 13.32 -4.64
C SER A 42 -8.17 13.05 -4.88
N ILE A 43 -7.54 13.77 -5.82
CA ILE A 43 -6.11 13.64 -6.12
C ILE A 43 -5.25 14.08 -4.93
N ILE A 44 -5.58 15.19 -4.27
CA ILE A 44 -4.85 15.64 -3.08
C ILE A 44 -4.93 14.60 -1.96
N TYR A 45 -6.13 14.05 -1.72
CA TYR A 45 -6.33 12.99 -0.72
C TYR A 45 -5.52 11.72 -1.05
N LEU A 46 -5.51 11.31 -2.33
CA LEU A 46 -4.78 10.14 -2.77
C LEU A 46 -3.26 10.34 -2.69
N GLN A 47 -2.76 11.54 -3.01
CA GLN A 47 -1.34 11.89 -2.85
C GLN A 47 -0.94 11.87 -1.37
N SER A 48 -1.75 12.45 -0.48
CA SER A 48 -1.50 12.37 0.98
C SER A 48 -1.40 10.94 1.48
N ARG A 49 -2.32 10.06 1.05
CA ARG A 49 -2.26 8.63 1.43
C ARG A 49 -1.08 7.89 0.80
N ARG A 50 -0.70 8.20 -0.44
CA ARG A 50 0.49 7.61 -1.07
C ARG A 50 1.78 7.98 -0.35
N LEU A 51 1.86 9.20 0.18
CA LEU A 51 3.00 9.65 0.99
C LEU A 51 3.06 8.88 2.31
N GLN A 52 1.93 8.73 3.00
CA GLN A 52 1.87 7.93 4.23
C GLN A 52 2.21 6.45 3.99
N LEU A 53 1.67 5.85 2.93
CA LEU A 53 1.96 4.46 2.56
C LEU A 53 3.44 4.22 2.23
N GLN A 54 4.12 5.17 1.58
CA GLN A 54 5.56 5.07 1.35
C GLN A 54 6.34 5.14 2.67
N GLN A 55 5.92 6.01 3.59
CA GLN A 55 6.53 6.13 4.91
C GLN A 55 6.34 4.85 5.74
N ASP A 56 5.15 4.25 5.68
CA ASP A 56 4.83 2.99 6.36
C ASP A 56 5.63 1.82 5.78
N ILE A 57 5.76 1.74 4.45
CA ILE A 57 6.61 0.72 3.79
C ILE A 57 8.08 0.92 4.19
N SER A 58 8.58 2.16 4.23
CA SER A 58 9.95 2.44 4.64
C SER A 58 10.20 2.06 6.09
N ASN A 59 9.28 2.42 6.99
CA ASN A 59 9.37 2.07 8.41
C ASN A 59 9.28 0.56 8.62
N LEU A 60 8.44 -0.13 7.85
CA LEU A 60 8.31 -1.58 7.90
C LEU A 60 9.57 -2.28 7.39
N ASN A 61 10.17 -1.78 6.30
CA ASN A 61 11.43 -2.31 5.78
C ASN A 61 12.59 -2.12 6.76
N SER A 62 12.67 -0.97 7.44
CA SER A 62 13.65 -0.75 8.51
C SER A 62 13.45 -1.74 9.66
N GLN A 63 12.21 -1.93 10.13
CA GLN A 63 11.92 -2.92 11.18
C GLN A 63 12.25 -4.36 10.76
N ILE A 64 12.02 -4.72 9.49
CA ILE A 64 12.40 -6.04 8.95
C ILE A 64 13.92 -6.18 8.91
N SER A 65 14.65 -5.14 8.52
CA SER A 65 16.12 -5.12 8.51
C SER A 65 16.68 -5.29 9.93
N ASP A 66 16.12 -4.59 10.91
CA ASP A 66 16.53 -4.68 12.30
C ASP A 66 16.26 -6.09 12.86
N LYS A 67 15.05 -6.61 12.67
CA LYS A 67 14.67 -7.99 13.04
C LYS A 67 15.58 -9.04 12.39
N ARG A 68 16.01 -8.83 11.14
CA ARG A 68 16.90 -9.75 10.43
C ARG A 68 18.33 -9.70 10.97
N THR A 69 18.77 -8.51 11.38
CA THR A 69 20.05 -8.30 12.04
C THR A 69 20.06 -8.98 13.41
N ASP A 70 19.00 -8.79 14.20
CA ASP A 70 18.83 -9.46 15.49
C ASP A 70 18.80 -10.98 15.34
N LEU A 71 18.10 -11.51 14.33
CA LEU A 71 18.08 -12.95 14.06
C LEU A 71 19.45 -13.49 13.66
N ASN A 72 20.22 -12.74 12.87
CA ASN A 72 21.57 -13.15 12.49
C ASN A 72 22.52 -13.11 13.69
N ASN A 73 22.42 -12.08 14.54
CA ASN A 73 23.19 -11.98 15.77
C ASN A 73 22.83 -13.12 16.72
N ALA A 74 21.54 -13.40 16.95
CA ALA A 74 21.10 -14.52 17.77
C ALA A 74 21.54 -15.88 17.19
N LYS A 75 21.53 -16.05 15.86
CA LYS A 75 22.07 -17.26 15.22
C LYS A 75 23.58 -17.39 15.40
N GLN A 76 24.33 -16.29 15.30
CA GLN A 76 25.76 -16.28 15.56
C GLN A 76 26.04 -16.59 17.02
N GLU A 77 25.30 -15.99 17.93
CA GLU A 77 25.39 -16.24 19.37
C GLU A 77 25.08 -17.70 19.70
N VAL A 78 24.01 -18.29 19.15
CA VAL A 78 23.73 -19.73 19.29
C VAL A 78 24.86 -20.58 18.73
N ASN A 79 25.41 -20.21 17.56
CA ASN A 79 26.52 -20.95 16.97
C ASN A 79 27.76 -20.88 17.87
N GLU A 80 28.09 -19.72 18.44
CA GLU A 80 29.18 -19.57 19.40
C GLU A 80 28.91 -20.28 20.72
N LEU A 81 27.68 -20.24 21.23
CA LEU A 81 27.28 -20.90 22.46
C LEU A 81 27.31 -22.43 22.32
N SER A 82 26.91 -22.94 21.15
CA SER A 82 26.90 -24.36 20.79
C SER A 82 28.24 -24.86 20.23
N ARG A 83 29.26 -23.99 20.07
CA ARG A 83 30.59 -24.45 19.66
C ARG A 83 31.07 -25.49 20.67
N ARG A 84 31.48 -26.65 20.13
CA ARG A 84 31.96 -27.81 20.90
C ARG A 84 33.02 -27.41 21.92
N ASP A 85 33.87 -26.42 21.61
CA ASP A 85 34.90 -25.93 22.51
C ASP A 85 34.34 -25.35 23.82
N ARG A 86 33.23 -24.60 23.77
CA ARG A 86 32.56 -24.09 24.98
C ARG A 86 31.82 -25.19 25.74
N ILE A 87 31.20 -26.13 25.04
CA ILE A 87 30.53 -27.27 25.67
C ILE A 87 31.58 -28.13 26.42
N VAL A 88 32.74 -28.36 25.81
CA VAL A 88 33.85 -29.11 26.40
C VAL A 88 34.51 -28.33 27.55
N ASP A 89 34.63 -27.00 27.45
CA ASP A 89 35.17 -26.16 28.54
C ASP A 89 34.23 -26.12 29.76
N ILE A 90 32.91 -25.97 29.54
CA ILE A 90 31.91 -26.05 30.62
C ILE A 90 31.89 -27.44 31.24
N ALA A 91 31.95 -28.51 30.44
CA ALA A 91 32.01 -29.88 30.94
C ALA A 91 33.28 -30.13 31.78
N LYS A 92 34.45 -29.66 31.31
CA LYS A 92 35.71 -29.74 32.08
C LYS A 92 35.63 -28.96 33.40
N LYS A 93 35.05 -27.75 33.40
CA LYS A 93 34.84 -26.94 34.62
C LYS A 93 33.85 -27.58 35.60
N ALA A 94 32.87 -28.33 35.10
CA ALA A 94 31.93 -29.11 35.91
C ALA A 94 32.48 -30.47 36.36
N GLY A 95 33.76 -30.77 36.10
CA GLY A 95 34.42 -32.02 36.52
C GLY A 95 34.16 -33.22 35.60
N LEU A 96 33.54 -33.02 34.43
CA LEU A 96 33.31 -34.06 33.43
C LEU A 96 34.52 -34.17 32.50
N SER A 97 35.27 -35.28 32.58
CA SER A 97 36.39 -35.57 31.69
C SER A 97 35.89 -36.07 30.33
N ASN A 98 36.26 -35.38 29.24
CA ASN A 98 35.98 -35.82 27.87
C ASN A 98 36.83 -37.08 27.56
N ARG A 99 36.24 -38.27 27.70
CA ARG A 99 36.84 -39.55 27.30
C ARG A 99 36.51 -39.82 25.84
N ASN A 100 37.33 -39.26 24.94
CA ASN A 100 37.27 -39.51 23.50
C ASN A 100 37.60 -40.96 23.10
N ASP A 101 38.01 -41.83 24.02
CA ASP A 101 38.37 -43.24 23.75
C ASP A 101 37.18 -44.21 23.60
N ASN A 102 35.94 -43.77 23.88
CA ASN A 102 34.75 -44.64 23.82
C ASN A 102 33.76 -44.30 22.69
N ILE A 103 34.18 -43.55 21.67
CA ILE A 103 33.34 -43.33 20.49
C ILE A 103 33.47 -44.55 19.58
N LYS A 104 32.62 -45.56 19.79
CA LYS A 104 32.49 -46.69 18.89
C LYS A 104 32.01 -46.17 17.53
N LYS A 105 32.92 -46.15 16.55
CA LYS A 105 32.57 -45.95 15.14
C LYS A 105 31.74 -47.17 14.73
N VAL A 106 30.44 -46.97 14.55
CA VAL A 106 29.58 -47.97 13.91
C VAL A 106 29.92 -47.94 12.42
N GLU A 107 30.54 -49.02 11.94
CA GLU A 107 30.52 -49.39 10.52
C GLU A 107 29.17 -50.01 10.15
#